data_AF-A0A661VVU2-F1
#
_entry.id   AF-A0A661VVU2-F1
#
_cell.length_a   1.000
_cell.length_b   1.000
_cell.length_c   1.000
_cell.angle_alpha   90.00
_cell.angle_beta   90.00
_cell.angle_gamma   90.00
#
_symmetry.space_group_name_H-M   'P 1'
#
loop_
_entity.id
_entity.type
_entity.pdbx_description
1 polymer ?
#
loop_
_entity_poly.entity_id
_entity_poly.type
_entity_poly.pdbx_seq_one_letter_code
_entity_poly.pdbx_strand_id
1 'polypeptide(L)' 'MLGIGVDEFGFYTASDEEMTPVESGVPGVFLAGVGLGPQDIPETVAQASGAAAKVLALFEAAKSMNKD' A
#
# COMPACT_ATOMS: atom_id res chain seq x y z
N MET A 1 4.78 6.05 15.65
CA MET A 1 3.80 5.32 14.80
C MET A 1 4.01 5.74 13.35
N LEU A 2 3.54 4.94 12.38
CA LEU A 2 3.88 5.07 10.95
C LEU A 2 3.28 6.29 10.20
N GLY A 3 2.47 7.12 10.87
CA GLY A 3 1.93 8.37 10.29
C GLY A 3 0.76 8.17 9.31
N ILE A 4 0.14 6.99 9.31
CA ILE A 4 -0.95 6.62 8.39
C ILE A 4 -2.30 7.08 8.98
N GLY A 5 -3.18 7.64 8.14
CA GLY A 5 -4.55 7.98 8.50
C GLY A 5 -5.40 6.74 8.77
N VAL A 6 -6.43 6.90 9.60
CA VAL A 6 -7.42 5.86 9.87
C VAL A 6 -8.84 6.41 9.66
N ASP A 7 -9.75 5.54 9.28
CA ASP A 7 -11.17 5.84 9.16
C ASP A 7 -11.87 5.89 10.54
N GLU A 8 -13.19 6.08 10.55
CA GLU A 8 -14.01 6.10 11.77
C GLU A 8 -14.06 4.76 12.53
N PHE A 9 -13.71 3.66 11.86
CA PHE A 9 -13.68 2.31 12.42
C PHE A 9 -12.27 1.87 12.85
N GLY A 10 -11.25 2.70 12.57
CA GLY A 10 -9.85 2.44 12.93
C GLY A 10 -9.06 1.64 11.89
N PHE A 11 -9.59 1.46 10.67
CA PHE A 11 -8.85 0.87 9.56
C PHE A 11 -7.97 1.91 8.88
N TYR A 12 -6.83 1.50 8.33
CA TYR A 12 -5.97 2.39 7.57
C TYR A 12 -6.65 2.84 6.29
N THR A 13 -6.45 4.09 5.91
CA THR A 13 -6.99 4.64 4.66
C THR A 13 -5.94 4.61 3.55
N ALA A 14 -6.33 4.11 2.37
CA ALA A 14 -5.53 4.25 1.17
C ALA A 14 -5.38 5.74 0.76
N SER A 15 -4.40 6.05 -0.08
CA SER A 15 -4.24 7.41 -0.62
C SER A 15 -5.38 7.81 -1.56
N ASP A 16 -5.86 6.87 -2.37
CA ASP A 16 -7.01 7.00 -3.26
C ASP A 16 -7.55 5.59 -3.53
N GLU A 17 -8.82 5.34 -3.21
CA GLU A 17 -9.41 4.00 -3.23
C GLU A 17 -9.53 3.43 -4.65
N GLU A 18 -9.80 4.27 -5.65
CA GLU A 18 -9.96 3.80 -7.03
C GLU A 18 -8.63 3.65 -7.78
N MET A 19 -7.70 4.59 -7.62
CA MET A 19 -6.46 4.65 -8.39
C MET A 19 -5.29 3.97 -7.69
N THR A 20 -5.23 4.03 -6.36
CA THR A 20 -4.08 3.57 -5.58
C THR A 20 -4.48 2.81 -4.31
N PRO A 21 -5.27 1.72 -4.43
CA PRO A 21 -5.91 1.05 -3.29
C PRO A 21 -4.94 0.40 -2.29
N VAL A 22 -3.66 0.25 -2.65
CA VAL A 22 -2.62 -0.38 -1.82
C VAL A 22 -1.55 0.61 -1.36
N GLU A 23 -1.67 1.90 -1.69
CA GLU A 23 -0.74 2.94 -1.28
C GLU A 23 -1.34 3.69 -0.09
N SER A 24 -0.51 4.02 0.89
CA SER A 24 -0.93 4.91 1.97
C SER A 24 -0.63 6.37 1.63
N GLY A 25 -1.19 7.31 2.39
CA GLY A 25 -0.80 8.72 2.30
C GLY A 25 0.66 9.01 2.70
N VAL A 26 1.40 8.01 3.20
CA VAL A 26 2.81 8.14 3.58
C VAL A 26 3.70 7.52 2.49
N PRO A 27 4.57 8.29 1.83
CA PRO A 27 5.46 7.77 0.79
C PRO A 27 6.31 6.59 1.29
N GLY A 28 6.33 5.52 0.50
CA GLY A 28 7.07 4.29 0.81
C GLY A 28 6.37 3.34 1.79
N VAL A 29 5.16 3.68 2.24
CA VAL A 29 4.33 2.81 3.08
C VAL A 29 3.12 2.33 2.27
N PHE A 30 2.96 1.01 2.21
CA PHE A 30 1.93 0.32 1.43
C PHE A 30 1.02 -0.49 2.36
N LEU A 31 -0.22 -0.69 1.93
CA LEU A 31 -1.30 -1.31 2.68
C LEU A 31 -1.77 -2.57 1.95
N ALA A 32 -2.21 -3.57 2.72
CA ALA A 32 -2.81 -4.78 2.18
C ALA A 32 -3.67 -5.48 3.23
N GLY A 33 -4.74 -6.14 2.77
CA GLY A 33 -5.55 -7.02 3.58
C GLY A 33 -6.41 -6.28 4.59
N VAL A 34 -6.73 -6.99 5.66
CA VAL A 34 -7.69 -6.55 6.69
C VAL A 34 -7.32 -5.29 7.47
N GLY A 35 -6.12 -4.74 7.23
CA GLY A 35 -5.76 -3.41 7.73
C GLY A 35 -6.56 -2.28 7.07
N LEU A 36 -7.12 -2.51 5.87
CA LEU A 36 -7.95 -1.56 5.10
C LEU A 36 -9.46 -1.71 5.37
N GLY A 37 -9.87 -2.75 6.10
CA GLY A 37 -11.28 -3.08 6.33
C GLY A 37 -11.54 -4.59 6.29
N PRO A 38 -12.75 -5.05 6.66
CA PRO A 38 -13.14 -6.45 6.53
C PRO A 38 -13.07 -6.92 5.07
N GLN A 39 -12.40 -8.04 4.83
CA GLN A 39 -12.08 -8.48 3.48
C GLN A 39 -12.03 -10.02 3.41
N ASP A 40 -12.24 -10.59 2.21
CA ASP A 40 -12.07 -12.02 1.97
C ASP A 40 -10.60 -12.40 1.66
N ILE A 41 -10.34 -13.71 1.62
CA ILE A 41 -8.99 -14.24 1.40
C ILE A 41 -8.46 -13.90 0.00
N PRO A 42 -9.19 -14.17 -1.10
CA PRO A 42 -8.71 -13.85 -2.45
C PRO A 42 -8.32 -12.38 -2.61
N GLU A 43 -9.15 -11.48 -2.09
CA GLU A 43 -8.94 -10.04 -2.23
C GLU A 43 -7.74 -9.59 -1.36
N THR A 44 -7.60 -10.14 -0.15
CA THR A 44 -6.42 -9.92 0.70
C THR A 44 -5.13 -10.34 -0.01
N VAL A 45 -5.12 -11.51 -0.66
CA VAL A 45 -3.95 -12.03 -1.39
C VAL A 45 -3.66 -11.18 -2.63
N ALA A 46 -4.68 -10.71 -3.34
CA ALA A 46 -4.52 -9.82 -4.47
C ALA A 46 -3.89 -8.48 -4.06
N GLN A 47 -4.35 -7.87 -2.96
CA GLN A 47 -3.77 -6.63 -2.43
C GLN A 47 -2.34 -6.83 -1.94
N ALA A 48 -2.04 -7.92 -1.23
CA ALA A 48 -0.67 -8.23 -0.81
C ALA A 48 0.29 -8.33 -2.00
N SER A 49 -0.17 -8.95 -3.10
CA SER A 49 0.60 -9.06 -4.34
C SER A 49 0.79 -7.69 -5.00
N GLY A 50 -0.26 -6.85 -5.04
CA GLY A 50 -0.21 -5.49 -5.56
C GLY A 50 0.75 -4.59 -4.77
N ALA A 51 0.70 -4.63 -3.44
CA ALA A 51 1.60 -3.90 -2.55
C ALA A 51 3.06 -4.33 -2.78
N ALA A 52 3.33 -5.64 -2.88
CA ALA A 52 4.66 -6.15 -3.18
C ALA A 52 5.18 -5.66 -4.54
N ALA A 53 4.34 -5.68 -5.57
CA ALA A 53 4.71 -5.17 -6.90
C ALA A 53 5.07 -3.68 -6.88
N LYS A 54 4.33 -2.86 -6.12
CA LYS A 54 4.62 -1.43 -5.95
C LYS A 54 5.95 -1.19 -5.23
N VAL A 55 6.25 -1.96 -4.17
CA VAL A 55 7.53 -1.89 -3.48
C VAL A 55 8.70 -2.26 -4.41
N LEU A 56 8.54 -3.31 -5.22
CA LEU A 56 9.56 -3.69 -6.20
C LEU A 56 9.78 -2.58 -7.24
N ALA A 57 8.72 -1.97 -7.74
CA ALA A 57 8.82 -0.83 -8.67
C ALA A 57 9.54 0.37 -8.04
N LEU A 58 9.26 0.67 -6.76
CA LEU A 58 9.96 1.71 -6.00
C LEU A 58 11.47 1.43 -5.90
N PHE A 59 11.85 0.18 -5.61
CA PHE A 59 13.25 -0.21 -5.50
C PHE A 59 13.99 -0.18 -6.83
N GLU A 60 13.36 -0.60 -7.93
CA GLU A 60 13.95 -0.50 -9.26
C GLU A 60 14.15 0.96 -9.68
N ALA A 61 13.18 1.84 -9.40
CA ALA A 61 13.33 3.27 -9.63
C ALA A 61 14.52 3.84 -8.83
N ALA A 62 14.61 3.54 -7.54
CA ALA A 62 15.72 3.99 -6.69
C ALA A 62 17.09 3.50 -7.20
N LYS A 63 17.17 2.24 -7.66
CA LYS A 63 18.40 1.67 -8.24
C LYS A 63 18.83 2.39 -9.51
N SER A 64 17.88 2.75 -10.38
CA SER A 64 18.18 3.44 -11.63
C SER A 64 18.74 4.85 -11.43
N MET A 65 18.37 5.54 -10.34
CA MET A 65 18.87 6.87 -10.00
C MET A 65 20.31 6.87 -9.46
N ASN A 66 20.81 5.73 -8.98
CA ASN A 66 22.15 5.61 -8.38
C ASN A 66 23.20 5.06 -9.36
N LYS A 67 22.95 5.08 -10.68
CA LYS A 67 23.82 4.49 -11.70
C LYS A 67 24.74 5.49 -12.42
N ASP A 68 24.95 6.66 -11.83
CA ASP A 68 25.99 7.63 -12.23
C ASP A 68 27.33 7.34 -11.52
#